data_AF-A0A958ZFE4-F1
#
_entry.id   AF-A0A958ZFE4-F1
#
_cell.length_a   1.000
_cell.length_b   1.000
_cell.length_c   1.000
_cell.angle_alpha   90.00
_cell.angle_beta   90.00
_cell.angle_gamma   90.00
#
_symmetry.space_group_name_H-M   'P 1'
#
loop_
_entity.id
_entity.type
_entity.pdbx_description
1 polymer ?
#
loop_
_entity_poly.entity_id
_entity_poly.type
_entity_poly.pdbx_seq_one_letter_code
_entity_poly.pdbx_strand_id
1 'polypeptide(L)'
;KESTLQFSTTYILQSQVTGSSHFIGPTLRYNQKIFKKNASIGLGNMYAFNKINQIRNHILSHQISFYYTPKFWDEKYGELSFALNTSLLQNFESSNKKISLQGIIFVDVRYKIKSK
;
A
#
# COMPACT_ATOMS: atom_id res chain seq x y z
N LYS A 1 -16.31 -14.14 -8.97
CA LYS A 1 -15.53 -13.01 -8.43
C LYS A 1 -14.46 -13.61 -7.52
N GLU A 2 -13.21 -13.20 -7.65
CA GLU A 2 -12.09 -13.80 -6.90
C GLU A 2 -11.61 -12.75 -5.91
N SER A 3 -11.63 -13.08 -4.62
CA SER A 3 -11.16 -12.23 -3.55
C SER A 3 -10.07 -12.93 -2.76
N THR A 4 -9.16 -12.15 -2.19
CA THR A 4 -8.04 -12.63 -1.40
C THR A 4 -7.91 -11.76 -0.17
N LEU A 5 -7.97 -12.39 1.00
CA LEU A 5 -7.63 -11.77 2.28
C LEU A 5 -6.25 -12.26 2.69
N GLN A 6 -5.36 -11.34 3.02
CA GLN A 6 -3.99 -11.61 3.43
C GLN A 6 -3.75 -10.96 4.79
N PHE A 7 -3.24 -11.76 5.71
CA PHE A 7 -2.75 -11.29 6.99
C PHE A 7 -1.24 -11.53 7.04
N SER A 8 -0.47 -10.51 7.37
CA SER A 8 0.97 -10.60 7.49
C SER A 8 1.48 -9.72 8.62
N THR A 9 2.65 -10.05 9.16
CA THR A 9 3.40 -9.12 10.02
C THR A 9 4.38 -8.36 9.12
N THR A 10 4.41 -7.05 9.22
CA THR A 10 5.31 -6.20 8.42
C THR A 10 6.38 -5.61 9.34
N TYR A 11 7.63 -5.65 8.88
CA TYR A 11 8.77 -5.03 9.55
C TYR A 11 9.32 -3.94 8.64
N ILE A 12 9.33 -2.70 9.13
CA ILE A 12 9.79 -1.52 8.38
C ILE A 12 11.05 -0.98 9.06
N LEU A 13 12.12 -0.91 8.29
CA LEU A 13 13.38 -0.30 8.65
C LEU A 13 13.41 1.12 8.09
N GLN A 14 13.26 2.13 8.93
CA GLN A 14 13.43 3.53 8.53
C GLN A 14 14.74 4.05 9.10
N SER A 15 15.77 4.17 8.24
CA SER A 15 17.02 4.83 8.59
C SER A 15 16.94 6.29 8.16
N GLN A 16 16.97 7.21 9.13
CA GLN A 16 17.18 8.63 8.88
C GLN A 16 18.46 9.08 9.58
N VAL A 17 19.61 8.60 9.10
CA VAL A 17 20.98 9.14 9.29
C VAL A 17 21.53 9.32 10.73
N THR A 18 20.72 9.40 11.79
CA THR A 18 21.15 9.52 13.21
C THR A 18 20.31 8.69 14.19
N GLY A 19 19.29 7.96 13.73
CA GLY A 19 18.50 7.07 14.58
C GLY A 19 17.72 6.05 13.76
N SER A 20 18.00 4.77 13.98
CA SER A 20 17.29 3.65 13.36
C SER A 20 15.91 3.53 13.99
N SER A 21 14.85 3.85 13.24
CA SER A 21 13.48 3.61 13.68
C SER A 21 12.99 2.28 13.10
N HIS A 22 12.74 1.32 14.00
CA HIS A 22 12.23 0.00 13.65
C HIS A 22 10.74 -0.05 13.95
N PHE A 23 9.92 -0.22 12.91
CA PHE A 23 8.48 -0.40 13.08
C PHE A 23 8.10 -1.84 12.81
N ILE A 24 7.29 -2.41 13.70
CA ILE A 24 6.73 -3.74 13.51
C ILE A 24 5.22 -3.71 13.77
N GLY A 25 4.48 -4.49 12.99
CA GLY A 25 3.11 -4.81 13.36
C GLY A 25 2.28 -5.48 12.28
N PRO A 26 1.04 -5.84 12.62
CA PRO A 26 0.16 -6.58 11.74
C PRO A 26 -0.29 -5.71 10.57
N THR A 27 -0.46 -6.38 9.44
CA THR A 27 -1.00 -5.84 8.19
C THR A 27 -2.12 -6.75 7.71
N LEU A 28 -3.25 -6.14 7.41
CA LEU A 28 -4.40 -6.79 6.80
C LEU A 28 -4.59 -6.21 5.41
N ARG A 29 -4.56 -7.05 4.37
CA ARG A 29 -4.84 -6.66 2.99
C ARG A 29 -6.00 -7.47 2.45
N TYR A 30 -6.97 -6.80 1.89
CA TYR A 30 -8.06 -7.39 1.11
C TYR A 30 -7.88 -6.96 -0.34
N ASN A 31 -7.95 -7.90 -1.28
CA ASN A 31 -7.92 -7.61 -2.71
C ASN A 31 -9.06 -8.36 -3.40
N GLN A 32 -9.80 -7.67 -4.27
CA GLN A 32 -10.92 -8.23 -5.01
C GLN A 32 -10.77 -7.95 -6.49
N LYS A 33 -10.72 -9.01 -7.29
CA LYS A 33 -10.79 -8.92 -8.75
C LYS A 33 -12.22 -8.59 -9.17
N ILE A 34 -12.35 -7.55 -9.99
CA ILE A 34 -13.59 -7.05 -10.59
C ILE A 34 -13.44 -7.05 -12.13
N PHE A 35 -14.51 -6.73 -12.86
CA PHE A 35 -14.54 -6.68 -14.34
C PHE A 35 -13.88 -7.89 -15.04
N LYS A 36 -14.36 -9.11 -14.80
CA LYS A 36 -13.82 -10.36 -15.40
C LYS A 36 -12.30 -10.53 -15.22
N LYS A 37 -11.75 -10.04 -14.10
CA LYS A 37 -10.30 -10.06 -13.75
C LYS A 37 -9.43 -9.02 -14.49
N ASN A 38 -10.04 -8.11 -15.25
CA ASN A 38 -9.33 -6.99 -15.88
C ASN A 38 -9.09 -5.84 -14.91
N ALA A 39 -9.69 -5.87 -13.73
CA ALA A 39 -9.48 -4.88 -12.70
C ALA A 39 -9.41 -5.53 -11.33
N SER A 40 -8.79 -4.83 -10.38
CA SER A 40 -8.85 -5.20 -8.97
C SER A 40 -8.90 -3.97 -8.08
N ILE A 41 -9.61 -4.10 -6.96
CA ILE A 41 -9.60 -3.13 -5.88
C ILE A 41 -8.99 -3.79 -4.64
N GLY A 42 -8.04 -3.10 -4.01
CA GLY A 42 -7.41 -3.57 -2.78
C GLY A 42 -7.53 -2.53 -1.67
N LEU A 43 -7.77 -3.01 -0.47
CA LEU A 43 -7.77 -2.24 0.77
C LEU A 43 -6.71 -2.83 1.69
N GLY A 44 -5.92 -1.98 2.32
CA GLY A 44 -4.88 -2.38 3.26
C GLY A 44 -4.96 -1.56 4.53
N ASN A 45 -4.82 -2.21 5.67
CA ASN A 45 -4.63 -1.54 6.94
C ASN A 45 -3.39 -2.12 7.59
N MET A 46 -2.54 -1.25 8.13
CA MET A 46 -1.36 -1.66 8.88
C MET A 46 -1.26 -0.82 10.13
N TYR A 47 -1.10 -1.50 11.26
CA TYR A 47 -0.71 -0.86 12.49
C TYR A 47 0.73 -1.26 12.79
N ALA A 48 1.59 -0.27 12.99
CA ALA A 48 2.98 -0.49 13.34
C ALA A 48 3.35 0.38 14.53
N PHE A 49 4.20 -0.14 15.41
CA PHE A 49 4.71 0.62 16.53
C PHE A 49 6.23 0.55 16.57
N ASN A 50 6.82 1.59 17.14
CA ASN A 50 8.25 1.68 17.42
C ASN A 50 8.43 2.12 18.87
N LYS A 51 9.50 1.63 19.50
CA LYS A 51 9.89 2.01 20.86
C LYS A 51 11.32 2.53 20.79
N ILE A 52 11.49 3.84 20.90
CA ILE A 52 12.80 4.49 21.01
C ILE A 52 12.85 5.18 22.37
N ASN A 53 13.82 4.82 23.20
CA ASN A 53 14.13 5.51 24.47
C ASN A 53 12.88 5.87 25.30
N GLN A 54 12.06 4.86 25.60
CA GLN A 54 10.80 4.93 26.37
C GLN A 54 9.61 5.62 25.66
N ILE A 55 9.83 6.32 24.54
CA ILE A 55 8.74 6.88 23.73
C ILE A 55 8.22 5.79 22.79
N ARG A 56 6.91 5.53 22.87
CA ARG A 56 6.21 4.62 21.96
C ARG A 56 5.55 5.44 20.86
N ASN A 57 6.01 5.26 19.64
CA ASN A 57 5.38 5.87 18.46
C ASN A 57 4.50 4.84 17.79
N HIS A 58 3.31 5.27 17.39
CA HIS A 58 2.34 4.41 16.72
C HIS A 58 2.00 4.98 15.37
N ILE A 59 2.02 4.13 14.36
CA ILE A 59 1.68 4.46 12.99
C ILE A 59 0.52 3.57 12.59
N LEU A 60 -0.54 4.20 12.10
CA LEU A 60 -1.64 3.53 11.43
C LEU A 60 -1.59 3.94 9.95
N SER A 61 -1.61 2.96 9.05
CA SER A 61 -1.62 3.17 7.61
C SER A 61 -2.88 2.56 7.01
N HIS A 62 -3.57 3.35 6.19
CA HIS A 62 -4.67 2.92 5.36
C HIS A 62 -4.24 3.01 3.89
N GLN A 63 -4.44 1.93 3.14
CA GLN A 63 -4.07 1.83 1.73
C GLN A 63 -5.30 1.50 0.92
N ILE A 64 -5.51 2.21 -0.18
CA ILE A 64 -6.50 1.86 -1.20
C ILE A 64 -5.75 1.74 -2.51
N SER A 65 -5.99 0.65 -3.22
CA SER A 65 -5.37 0.36 -4.51
C SER A 65 -6.46 0.03 -5.51
N PHE A 66 -6.33 0.59 -6.70
CA PHE A 66 -7.14 0.24 -7.85
C PHE A 66 -6.21 -0.09 -9.00
N TYR A 67 -6.48 -1.19 -9.68
CA TYR A 67 -5.72 -1.63 -10.82
C TYR A 67 -6.67 -1.94 -11.96
N TYR A 68 -6.32 -1.53 -13.17
CA TYR A 68 -7.10 -1.78 -14.38
C TYR A 68 -6.20 -2.07 -15.57
N THR A 69 -6.34 -3.26 -16.13
CA THR A 69 -5.73 -3.69 -17.38
C THR A 69 -6.86 -3.89 -18.40
N PRO A 70 -7.20 -2.85 -19.20
CA PRO A 70 -8.17 -3.00 -20.27
C PRO A 70 -7.72 -4.10 -21.25
N LYS A 71 -8.66 -4.98 -21.61
CA LYS A 71 -8.48 -5.89 -22.74
C LYS A 71 -8.81 -5.14 -24.02
N PHE A 72 -7.80 -4.75 -24.77
CA PHE A 72 -8.00 -4.23 -26.12
C PHE A 72 -8.21 -5.37 -27.09
N TRP A 73 -8.92 -5.11 -28.19
CA TRP A 73 -9.14 -6.11 -29.25
C TRP A 73 -7.84 -6.54 -29.93
N ASP A 74 -6.77 -5.76 -29.78
CA ASP A 74 -5.47 -6.01 -30.40
C ASP A 74 -4.37 -6.28 -29.34
N GLU A 75 -4.59 -7.27 -28.47
CA GLU A 75 -3.60 -7.77 -27.49
C GLU A 75 -2.26 -8.22 -28.13
N LYS A 76 -2.20 -8.27 -29.46
CA LYS A 76 -1.04 -8.64 -30.27
C LYS A 76 0.15 -7.70 -30.07
N TYR A 77 -0.08 -6.43 -29.72
CA TYR A 77 0.98 -5.42 -29.65
C TYR A 77 1.44 -5.09 -28.22
N GLY A 78 0.66 -5.44 -27.21
CA GLY A 78 1.04 -5.22 -25.82
C GLY A 78 -0.13 -5.09 -24.86
N GLU A 79 0.18 -4.89 -23.58
CA GLU A 79 -0.77 -4.71 -22.49
C GLU A 79 -0.58 -3.33 -21.86
N LEU A 80 -1.66 -2.55 -21.75
CA LEU A 80 -1.68 -1.31 -20.97
C LEU A 80 -2.29 -1.59 -19.61
N SER A 81 -1.69 -1.06 -18.55
CA SER A 81 -2.16 -1.21 -17.19
C SER A 81 -2.10 0.11 -16.46
N PHE A 82 -3.16 0.40 -15.72
CA PHE A 82 -3.29 1.57 -14.87
C PHE A 82 -3.34 1.12 -13.41
N ALA A 83 -2.60 1.79 -12.55
CA ALA A 83 -2.66 1.59 -11.11
C ALA A 83 -2.82 2.94 -10.41
N LEU A 84 -3.79 3.03 -9.52
CA LEU A 84 -3.96 4.14 -8.58
C LEU A 84 -3.79 3.57 -7.18
N ASN A 85 -2.80 4.06 -6.44
CA ASN A 85 -2.56 3.65 -5.06
C ASN A 85 -2.57 4.88 -4.17
N THR A 86 -3.42 4.88 -3.16
CA THR A 86 -3.45 5.92 -2.14
C THR A 86 -3.06 5.31 -0.81
N SER A 87 -2.28 6.06 -0.04
CA SER A 87 -1.84 5.69 1.30
C SER A 87 -2.08 6.88 2.22
N LEU A 88 -2.84 6.67 3.28
CA LEU A 88 -2.99 7.60 4.38
C LEU A 88 -2.21 7.05 5.58
N LEU A 89 -1.25 7.82 6.06
CA LEU A 89 -0.46 7.54 7.24
C LEU A 89 -0.92 8.46 8.39
N GLN A 90 -1.29 7.86 9.51
CA GLN A 90 -1.62 8.55 10.75
C GLN A 90 -0.56 8.20 11.78
N ASN A 91 0.20 9.21 12.22
CA ASN A 91 1.21 9.04 13.25
C ASN A 91 0.72 9.63 14.58
N PHE A 92 0.80 8.82 15.63
CA PHE A 92 0.47 9.18 17.00
C PHE A 92 1.77 9.30 17.79
N GLU A 93 2.17 10.53 18.09
CA GLU A 93 3.32 10.80 18.93
C GLU A 93 2.93 10.80 20.40
N SER A 94 3.50 9.89 21.18
CA SER A 94 3.20 9.75 22.61
C SER A 94 3.64 10.95 23.45
N SER A 95 4.57 11.78 22.96
CA SER A 95 5.15 12.89 23.74
C SER A 95 4.31 14.18 23.73
N ASN A 96 3.51 14.42 22.68
CA ASN A 96 2.88 15.73 22.46
C ASN A 96 1.37 15.69 22.15
N LYS A 97 0.71 14.51 22.20
CA LYS A 97 -0.70 14.32 21.78
C LYS A 97 -1.01 14.92 20.41
N LYS A 98 -0.01 15.05 19.53
CA LYS A 98 -0.18 15.52 18.17
C LYS A 98 -0.49 14.33 17.29
N ILE A 99 -1.55 14.47 16.50
CA ILE A 99 -1.90 13.55 15.43
C ILE A 99 -1.44 14.22 14.14
N SER A 100 -0.53 13.59 13.41
CA SER A 100 -0.18 14.03 12.06
C SER A 100 -0.77 13.06 11.04
N LEU A 101 -1.33 13.63 9.97
CA LEU A 101 -1.89 12.92 8.84
C LEU A 101 -1.05 13.22 7.60
N GLN A 102 -0.60 12.20 6.91
CA GLN A 102 0.13 12.32 5.65
C GLN A 102 -0.55 11.44 4.61
N GLY A 103 -0.97 12.04 3.51
CA GLY A 103 -1.55 11.32 2.37
C GLY A 103 -0.55 11.28 1.22
N ILE A 104 -0.41 10.13 0.57
CA ILE A 104 0.35 9.98 -0.66
C ILE A 104 -0.53 9.30 -1.70
N ILE A 105 -0.53 9.83 -2.91
CA ILE A 105 -1.25 9.29 -4.07
C ILE A 105 -0.21 8.96 -5.13
N PHE A 106 -0.20 7.71 -5.58
CA PHE A 106 0.61 7.22 -6.69
C PHE A 106 -0.31 6.87 -7.85
N VAL A 107 -0.04 7.45 -9.01
CA VAL A 107 -0.64 7.07 -10.27
C VAL A 107 0.45 6.46 -11.13
N ASP A 108 0.22 5.25 -11.60
CA ASP A 108 1.15 4.48 -12.40
C ASP A 108 0.44 4.03 -13.69
N VAL A 109 1.11 4.25 -14.81
CA VAL A 109 0.67 3.81 -16.13
C VAL A 109 1.80 2.99 -16.71
N ARG A 110 1.53 1.72 -16.98
CA ARG A 110 2.50 0.76 -17.51
C ARG A 110 2.04 0.24 -18.86
N TYR A 111 2.93 0.28 -19.83
CA TYR A 111 2.76 -0.39 -21.11
C TYR A 111 3.79 -1.51 -21.24
N LYS A 112 3.33 -2.73 -21.53
CA LYS A 112 4.17 -3.91 -21.71
C LYS A 112 4.03 -4.42 -23.14
N ILE A 113 5.10 -4.29 -23.93
CA ILE A 113 5.16 -4.84 -25.29
C ILE A 113 5.29 -6.37 -25.19
N LYS A 114 4.47 -7.11 -25.93
CA LYS A 114 4.67 -8.55 -26.13
C LYS A 114 5.58 -8.74 -27.34
N SER A 115 6.87 -9.01 -27.11
CA SER A 115 7.74 -9.52 -28.17
C SER A 115 7.32 -10.94 -28.52
N LYS A 116 7.17 -11.22 -29.81
CA LYS A 116 7.13 -12.59 -30.32
C LYS A 116 8.49 -13.27 -30.13
#